data_AF-A0A537TH24-F1
#
_entry.id   AF-A0A537TH24-F1
#
_cell.length_a   1.000
_cell.length_b   1.000
_cell.length_c   1.000
_cell.angle_alpha   90.00
_cell.angle_beta   90.00
_cell.angle_gamma   90.00
#
_symmetry.space_group_name_H-M   'P 1'
#
loop_
_entity.id
_entity.type
_entity.pdbx_description
1 polymer ?
#
loop_
_entity_poly.entity_id
_entity_poly.type
_entity_poly.pdbx_seq_one_letter_code
_entity_poly.pdbx_strand_id
1 'polypeptide(L)'
;MTDFLARAVDVAERGRTTARPNPIVGAVVVHRGEVVGEGWHEGPGTPHAEAMALEAAGERARGATVYVTLEPCAHHGHTPPCADALVAAGVSRVVAAARDPHQLVDGRGFARLREAAVEVELAEGETVMRARRQNEAFLTWAALGRPLVTYKAAMTLDGRLAAAGGDARWVSGEAGRRRVHELRAAADAVAVGLGTVRADDPRLTARDVETPRGQPRRLAFGGGPLPEGSELELVSGGLEEALGRLAGEGVQSLLLEGGPTLAGAFLRQGLIDKLLLFVAPKLIGGDDAPPLFAGPGARSLAEAIPATLADVEQIGEDLLLTAYLREP
;
A
#
# COMPACT_ATOMS: atom_id res chain seq x y z
N MET A 1 9.89 12.34 25.37
CA MET A 1 9.95 13.39 24.33
C MET A 1 8.80 13.12 23.39
N THR A 2 7.93 14.09 23.11
CA THR A 2 6.76 13.88 22.23
C THR A 2 7.23 13.63 20.80
N ASP A 3 6.80 12.54 20.17
CA ASP A 3 7.07 12.25 18.76
C ASP A 3 6.03 12.96 17.89
N PHE A 4 6.38 14.17 17.42
CA PHE A 4 5.49 14.98 16.57
C PHE A 4 5.34 14.40 15.16
N LEU A 5 6.30 13.61 14.68
CA LEU A 5 6.16 12.92 13.41
C LEU A 5 5.13 11.80 13.52
N ALA A 6 5.13 11.04 14.62
CA ALA A 6 4.08 10.05 14.87
C ALA A 6 2.70 10.71 14.93
N ARG A 7 2.60 11.92 15.49
CA ARG A 7 1.37 12.70 15.45
C ARG A 7 0.96 13.10 14.04
N ALA A 8 1.89 13.52 13.18
CA ALA A 8 1.61 13.79 11.77
C ALA A 8 1.09 12.55 11.04
N VAL A 9 1.65 11.37 11.33
CA VAL A 9 1.18 10.07 10.83
C VAL A 9 -0.24 9.77 11.32
N ASP A 10 -0.56 10.03 12.59
CA ASP A 10 -1.93 9.88 13.11
C ASP A 10 -2.92 10.82 12.45
N VAL A 11 -2.52 12.08 12.21
CA VAL A 11 -3.37 13.08 11.55
C VAL A 11 -3.65 12.69 10.09
N ALA A 12 -2.64 12.14 9.40
CA ALA A 12 -2.77 11.68 8.02
C ALA A 12 -3.89 10.64 7.84
N GLU A 13 -4.13 9.77 8.84
CA GLU A 13 -5.18 8.74 8.80
C GLU A 13 -6.58 9.26 8.48
N ARG A 14 -6.87 10.52 8.80
CA ARG A 14 -8.15 11.15 8.48
C ARG A 14 -8.43 11.21 6.99
N GLY A 15 -7.39 11.22 6.15
CA GLY A 15 -7.49 11.19 4.69
C GLY A 15 -7.51 9.79 4.08
N ARG A 16 -7.45 8.70 4.88
CA ARG A 16 -7.25 7.32 4.38
C ARG A 16 -8.24 6.91 3.28
N THR A 17 -9.49 7.36 3.37
CA THR A 17 -10.56 6.98 2.46
C THR A 17 -10.85 8.03 1.39
N THR A 18 -10.37 9.27 1.57
CA THR A 18 -10.75 10.44 0.77
C THR A 18 -9.62 11.04 -0.05
N ALA A 19 -8.36 10.87 0.37
CA ALA A 19 -7.19 11.48 -0.29
C ALA A 19 -7.00 11.01 -1.74
N ARG A 20 -7.37 9.76 -2.04
CA ARG A 20 -7.12 9.13 -3.34
C ARG A 20 -7.71 9.93 -4.52
N PRO A 21 -7.00 9.98 -5.67
CA PRO A 21 -5.76 9.25 -5.99
C PRO A 21 -4.48 9.88 -5.42
N ASN A 22 -4.56 10.96 -4.65
CA ASN A 22 -3.40 11.60 -4.03
C ASN A 22 -2.90 10.81 -2.81
N PRO A 23 -1.65 11.04 -2.37
CA PRO A 23 -1.13 10.41 -1.15
C PRO A 23 -1.87 10.89 0.10
N ILE A 24 -1.86 10.03 1.11
CA ILE A 24 -2.36 10.31 2.46
C ILE A 24 -1.26 11.09 3.20
N VAL A 25 -1.44 12.40 3.35
CA VAL A 25 -0.42 13.28 3.96
C VAL A 25 -0.97 13.91 5.23
N GLY A 26 -0.15 13.95 6.27
CA GLY A 26 -0.40 14.70 7.50
C GLY A 26 0.76 15.64 7.80
N ALA A 27 0.44 16.80 8.37
CA ALA A 27 1.41 17.82 8.76
C ALA A 27 1.07 18.39 10.15
N VAL A 28 2.10 18.65 10.95
CA VAL A 28 1.99 19.22 12.28
C VAL A 28 3.00 20.37 12.41
N VAL A 29 2.52 21.55 12.79
CA VAL A 29 3.36 22.72 13.06
C VAL A 29 3.62 22.79 14.56
N VAL A 30 4.89 22.88 14.95
CA VAL A 30 5.33 22.91 16.35
C VAL A 30 6.14 24.17 16.61
N HIS A 31 5.68 24.98 17.56
CA HIS A 31 6.36 26.19 17.99
C HIS A 31 6.66 26.11 19.49
N ARG A 32 7.93 26.23 19.88
CA ARG A 32 8.38 26.14 21.29
C ARG A 32 7.92 24.86 22.02
N GLY A 33 7.88 23.74 21.28
CA GLY A 33 7.49 22.43 21.82
C GLY A 33 5.98 22.20 21.93
N GLU A 34 5.15 23.15 21.49
CA GLU A 34 3.69 23.02 21.44
C GLU A 34 3.21 22.81 20.01
N VAL A 35 2.21 21.93 19.83
CA VAL A 35 1.49 21.83 18.56
C VAL A 35 0.63 23.08 18.40
N VAL A 36 0.84 23.81 17.31
CA VAL A 36 0.13 25.06 17.02
C VAL A 36 -0.76 24.98 15.78
N GLY A 37 -0.59 23.94 14.97
CA GLY A 37 -1.43 23.66 13.82
C GLY A 37 -1.30 22.20 13.38
N GLU A 38 -2.40 21.63 12.90
CA GLU A 38 -2.47 20.29 12.33
C GLU A 38 -3.25 20.35 11.01
N GLY A 39 -2.84 19.55 10.04
CA GLY A 39 -3.52 19.46 8.76
C GLY A 39 -3.33 18.09 8.13
N TRP A 40 -4.30 17.66 7.33
CA TRP A 40 -4.24 16.43 6.53
C TRP A 40 -4.82 16.70 5.15
N HIS A 41 -4.43 15.91 4.16
CA HIS A 41 -5.03 16.04 2.83
C HIS A 41 -6.44 15.44 2.82
N GLU A 42 -7.46 16.28 2.67
CA GLU A 42 -8.87 15.86 2.68
C GLU A 42 -9.30 15.17 1.38
N GLY A 43 -8.75 15.54 0.23
CA GLY A 43 -9.09 14.92 -1.03
C GLY A 43 -8.62 15.68 -2.27
N PRO A 44 -8.86 15.16 -3.48
CA PRO A 44 -8.49 15.84 -4.72
C PRO A 44 -9.08 17.25 -4.81
N GLY A 45 -8.21 18.23 -5.09
CA GLY A 45 -8.59 19.63 -5.24
C GLY A 45 -8.74 20.41 -3.92
N THR A 46 -8.63 19.77 -2.76
CA THR A 46 -8.57 20.46 -1.46
C THR A 46 -7.14 20.96 -1.17
N PRO A 47 -6.96 21.89 -0.22
CA PRO A 47 -5.64 22.23 0.29
C PRO A 47 -4.89 21.00 0.80
N HIS A 48 -3.57 20.99 0.61
CA HIS A 48 -2.70 19.94 1.14
C HIS A 48 -2.54 20.08 2.66
N ALA A 49 -2.04 19.01 3.30
CA ALA A 49 -1.82 18.94 4.73
C ALA A 49 -1.01 20.12 5.29
N GLU A 50 0.07 20.50 4.62
CA GLU A 50 0.94 21.61 5.03
C GLU A 50 0.21 22.94 4.99
N ALA A 51 -0.60 23.19 3.96
CA ALA A 51 -1.37 24.42 3.85
C ALA A 51 -2.39 24.55 4.99
N MET A 52 -3.13 23.48 5.28
CA MET A 52 -4.09 23.45 6.40
C MET A 52 -3.40 23.61 7.76
N ALA A 53 -2.25 22.94 7.95
CA ALA A 53 -1.50 23.05 9.19
C ALA A 53 -0.92 24.47 9.41
N LEU A 54 -0.47 25.12 8.34
CA LEU A 54 -0.01 26.52 8.36
C LEU A 54 -1.16 27.50 8.64
N GLU A 55 -2.33 27.30 8.02
CA GLU A 55 -3.52 28.10 8.28
C GLU A 55 -3.93 28.01 9.75
N ALA A 56 -3.99 26.79 10.31
CA ALA A 56 -4.30 26.56 11.71
C ALA A 56 -3.27 27.21 12.66
N ALA A 57 -1.99 27.23 12.27
CA ALA A 57 -0.92 27.83 13.05
C ALA A 57 -0.91 29.37 13.01
N GLY A 58 -1.35 29.97 11.91
CA GLY A 58 -1.28 31.41 11.67
C GLY A 58 0.14 31.96 11.88
N GLU A 59 0.26 33.12 12.53
CA GLU A 59 1.54 33.77 12.80
C GLU A 59 2.52 32.92 13.66
N ARG A 60 2.01 31.91 14.38
CA ARG A 60 2.86 31.02 15.18
C ARG A 60 3.69 30.05 14.31
N ALA A 61 3.42 29.97 13.00
CA ALA A 61 4.24 29.21 12.06
C ALA A 61 5.65 29.79 11.87
N ARG A 62 5.82 31.10 12.08
CA ARG A 62 7.12 31.77 11.92
C ARG A 62 8.13 31.24 12.94
N GLY A 63 9.26 30.74 12.46
CA GLY A 63 10.31 30.11 13.26
C GLY A 63 9.89 28.76 13.88
N ALA A 64 8.78 28.17 13.42
CA ALA A 64 8.33 26.86 13.87
C ALA A 64 9.07 25.73 13.14
N THR A 65 8.92 24.51 13.67
CA THR A 65 9.27 23.26 12.98
C THR A 65 8.01 22.60 12.43
N VAL A 66 8.02 22.16 11.17
CA VAL A 66 6.93 21.40 10.57
C VAL A 66 7.34 19.94 10.45
N TYR A 67 6.51 19.04 10.97
CA TYR A 67 6.64 17.59 10.82
C TYR A 67 5.64 17.14 9.77
N VAL A 68 6.09 16.44 8.72
CA VAL A 68 5.25 16.06 7.58
C VAL A 68 5.53 14.61 7.16
N THR A 69 4.48 13.88 6.76
CA THR A 69 4.62 12.44 6.43
C THR A 69 5.21 12.18 5.04
N LEU A 70 5.25 13.17 4.15
CA LEU A 70 5.77 13.07 2.78
C LEU A 70 6.48 14.38 2.39
N GLU A 71 7.39 14.32 1.42
CA GLU A 71 8.07 15.51 0.90
C GLU A 71 7.07 16.59 0.44
N PRO A 72 7.21 17.84 0.91
CA PRO A 72 6.35 18.92 0.45
C PRO A 72 6.46 19.16 -1.06
N CYS A 73 5.32 19.30 -1.74
CA CYS A 73 5.32 19.45 -3.19
C CYS A 73 6.04 20.73 -3.65
N ALA A 74 6.70 20.64 -4.81
CA ALA A 74 7.48 21.73 -5.41
C ALA A 74 6.92 22.26 -6.74
N HIS A 75 5.86 21.65 -7.25
CA HIS A 75 5.23 21.99 -8.53
C HIS A 75 3.87 22.66 -8.31
N HIS A 76 3.47 23.51 -9.25
CA HIS A 76 2.16 24.15 -9.23
C HIS A 76 1.14 23.20 -9.87
N GLY A 77 0.21 22.69 -9.07
CA GLY A 77 -0.89 21.85 -9.53
C GLY A 77 -2.20 22.64 -9.53
N HIS A 78 -3.24 22.07 -8.91
CA HIS A 78 -4.47 22.80 -8.59
C HIS A 78 -4.28 23.82 -7.46
N THR A 79 -3.27 23.59 -6.62
CA THR A 79 -2.88 24.43 -5.48
C THR A 79 -1.43 24.91 -5.65
N PRO A 80 -1.05 26.04 -5.04
CA PRO A 80 0.35 26.47 -4.99
C PRO A 80 1.26 25.45 -4.28
N PRO A 81 2.57 25.41 -4.60
CA PRO A 81 3.50 24.45 -3.99
C PRO A 81 3.60 24.61 -2.45
N CYS A 82 3.53 23.51 -1.73
CA CYS A 82 3.65 23.51 -0.26
C CYS A 82 5.02 24.00 0.20
N ALA A 83 6.09 23.67 -0.54
CA ALA A 83 7.43 24.19 -0.25
C ALA A 83 7.45 25.74 -0.24
N ASP A 84 6.73 26.39 -1.15
CA ASP A 84 6.62 27.86 -1.16
C ASP A 84 5.84 28.40 0.02
N ALA A 85 4.72 27.75 0.36
CA ALA A 85 3.90 28.16 1.50
C ALA A 85 4.69 28.08 2.82
N LEU A 86 5.48 27.01 3.00
CA LEU A 86 6.35 26.85 4.17
C LEU A 86 7.43 27.94 4.25
N VAL A 87 8.05 28.28 3.12
CA VAL A 87 9.03 29.38 3.05
C VAL A 87 8.37 30.73 3.36
N ALA A 88 7.22 31.02 2.75
CA ALA A 88 6.48 32.27 2.95
C ALA A 88 6.01 32.44 4.40
N ALA A 89 5.62 31.34 5.07
CA ALA A 89 5.26 31.33 6.48
C ALA A 89 6.46 31.56 7.43
N GLY A 90 7.69 31.51 6.91
CA GLY A 90 8.90 31.69 7.70
C GLY A 90 9.21 30.51 8.62
N VAL A 91 8.83 29.29 8.23
CA VAL A 91 9.20 28.05 8.93
C VAL A 91 10.72 27.93 8.97
N SER A 92 11.31 27.55 10.11
CA SER A 92 12.76 27.41 10.24
C SER A 92 13.26 26.00 9.97
N ARG A 93 12.41 24.99 10.14
CA ARG A 93 12.79 23.57 10.03
C ARG A 93 11.63 22.70 9.53
N VAL A 94 11.94 21.74 8.70
CA VAL A 94 11.02 20.69 8.22
C VAL A 94 11.63 19.32 8.51
N VAL A 95 10.86 18.46 9.17
CA VAL A 95 11.19 17.05 9.42
C VAL A 95 10.20 16.20 8.63
N ALA A 96 10.68 15.44 7.66
CA ALA A 96 9.84 14.64 6.77
C ALA A 96 10.06 13.13 6.97
N ALA A 97 9.00 12.33 6.88
CA ALA A 97 9.11 10.88 7.00
C ALA A 97 9.59 10.21 5.70
N ALA A 98 9.13 10.68 4.54
CA ALA A 98 9.45 10.07 3.25
C ALA A 98 9.75 11.12 2.18
N ARG A 99 10.67 10.79 1.27
CA ARG A 99 10.83 11.50 0.00
C ARG A 99 9.68 11.12 -0.93
N ASP A 100 9.19 12.05 -1.74
CA ASP A 100 8.16 11.74 -2.75
C ASP A 100 8.85 11.30 -4.05
N PRO A 101 8.73 10.03 -4.48
CA PRO A 101 9.39 9.54 -5.68
C PRO A 101 8.72 10.03 -6.97
N HIS A 102 7.59 10.75 -6.89
CA HIS A 102 6.90 11.25 -8.06
C HIS A 102 7.80 12.23 -8.83
N GLN A 103 7.95 12.02 -10.14
CA GLN A 103 8.85 12.77 -11.04
C GLN A 103 8.73 14.31 -10.98
N LEU A 104 7.56 14.84 -10.58
CA LEU A 104 7.33 16.28 -10.42
C LEU A 104 7.83 16.85 -9.09
N VAL A 105 8.09 15.99 -8.10
CA VAL A 105 8.48 16.38 -6.74
C VAL A 105 9.88 15.90 -6.40
N ASP A 106 10.24 14.67 -6.75
CA ASP A 106 11.45 13.94 -6.35
C ASP A 106 12.67 14.79 -5.90
N GLY A 107 12.72 15.15 -4.61
CA GLY A 107 13.80 15.91 -3.98
C GLY A 107 13.79 17.43 -4.23
N ARG A 108 12.94 17.92 -5.14
CA ARG A 108 12.81 19.34 -5.51
C ARG A 108 12.16 20.16 -4.38
N GLY A 109 11.26 19.56 -3.61
CA GLY A 109 10.63 20.22 -2.45
C GLY A 109 11.66 20.51 -1.38
N PHE A 110 12.47 19.49 -1.07
CA PHE A 110 13.58 19.64 -0.14
C PHE A 110 14.66 20.61 -0.64
N ALA A 111 15.00 20.58 -1.93
CA ALA A 111 15.95 21.53 -2.51
C ALA A 111 15.47 22.98 -2.33
N ARG A 112 14.20 23.25 -2.66
CA ARG A 112 13.58 24.59 -2.54
C ARG A 112 13.57 25.12 -1.11
N LEU A 113 13.27 24.25 -0.14
CA LEU A 113 13.32 24.60 1.28
C LEU A 113 14.75 24.95 1.73
N ARG A 114 15.75 24.16 1.32
CA ARG A 114 17.16 24.41 1.66
C ARG A 114 17.71 25.69 1.02
N GLU A 115 17.34 25.98 -0.21
CA GLU A 115 17.69 27.23 -0.91
C GLU A 115 17.18 28.47 -0.16
N ALA A 116 16.03 28.36 0.50
CA ALA A 116 15.46 29.39 1.36
C ALA A 116 15.97 29.34 2.82
N ALA A 117 17.05 28.60 3.08
CA ALA A 117 17.66 28.41 4.40
C ALA A 117 16.75 27.77 5.47
N VAL A 118 15.74 26.98 5.05
CA VAL A 118 14.98 26.11 5.95
C VAL A 118 15.78 24.83 6.18
N GLU A 119 15.97 24.45 7.45
CA GLU A 119 16.61 23.17 7.78
C GLU A 119 15.69 22.01 7.36
N VAL A 120 16.21 21.02 6.65
CA VAL A 120 15.43 19.86 6.19
C VAL A 120 16.07 18.57 6.69
N GLU A 121 15.32 17.82 7.49
CA GLU A 121 15.69 16.50 8.01
C GLU A 121 14.76 15.42 7.42
N LEU A 122 15.35 14.32 6.96
CA LEU A 122 14.61 13.08 6.71
C LEU A 122 14.74 12.21 7.96
N ALA A 123 13.61 11.93 8.60
CA ALA A 123 13.57 11.10 9.80
C ALA A 123 13.85 9.63 9.48
N GLU A 124 14.23 8.88 10.51
CA GLU A 124 14.46 7.43 10.44
C GLU A 124 13.72 6.71 11.58
N GLY A 125 13.64 5.37 11.50
CA GLY A 125 13.05 4.53 12.54
C GLY A 125 11.59 4.11 12.29
N GLU A 126 10.95 3.56 13.32
CA GLU A 126 9.66 2.88 13.19
C GLU A 126 8.52 3.81 12.72
N THR A 127 8.50 5.05 13.22
CA THR A 127 7.52 6.06 12.80
C THR A 127 7.58 6.34 11.29
N VAL A 128 8.79 6.33 10.71
CA VAL A 128 8.98 6.49 9.25
C VAL A 128 8.46 5.28 8.48
N MET A 129 8.73 4.07 8.96
CA MET A 129 8.17 2.86 8.36
C MET A 129 6.65 2.87 8.38
N ARG A 130 6.03 3.35 9.48
CA ARG A 130 4.59 3.53 9.56
C ARG A 130 4.06 4.53 8.53
N ALA A 131 4.72 5.67 8.35
CA ALA A 131 4.36 6.67 7.33
C ALA A 131 4.45 6.10 5.90
N ARG A 132 5.52 5.35 5.60
CA ARG A 132 5.68 4.68 4.30
C ARG A 132 4.60 3.63 4.06
N ARG A 133 4.27 2.82 5.08
CA ARG A 133 3.17 1.83 5.01
C ARG A 133 1.80 2.48 4.79
N GLN A 134 1.55 3.71 5.26
CA GLN A 134 0.30 4.42 4.94
C GLN A 134 0.18 4.74 3.44
N ASN A 135 1.31 4.98 2.77
CA ASN A 135 1.38 5.38 1.36
C ASN A 135 2.01 4.35 0.43
N GLU A 136 2.18 3.09 0.86
CA GLU A 136 2.91 2.06 0.11
C GLU A 136 2.42 1.89 -1.34
N ALA A 137 1.11 2.02 -1.57
CA ALA A 137 0.50 1.94 -2.89
C ALA A 137 0.92 3.13 -3.77
N PHE A 138 0.82 4.34 -3.23
CA PHE A 138 1.20 5.56 -3.94
C PHE A 138 2.71 5.57 -4.22
N LEU A 139 3.54 5.28 -3.22
CA LEU A 139 5.01 5.28 -3.34
C LEU A 139 5.47 4.28 -4.41
N THR A 140 4.91 3.07 -4.40
CA THR A 140 5.22 2.06 -5.42
C THR A 140 4.78 2.50 -6.81
N TRP A 141 3.55 3.02 -6.95
CA TRP A 141 3.02 3.50 -8.21
C TRP A 141 3.85 4.66 -8.78
N ALA A 142 4.18 5.64 -7.94
CA ALA A 142 4.95 6.81 -8.34
C ALA A 142 6.40 6.46 -8.70
N ALA A 143 7.04 5.52 -7.98
CA ALA A 143 8.42 5.13 -8.22
C ALA A 143 8.60 4.14 -9.39
N LEU A 144 7.68 3.18 -9.54
CA LEU A 144 7.85 2.04 -10.44
C LEU A 144 6.92 2.07 -11.66
N GLY A 145 5.94 2.98 -11.70
CA GLY A 145 4.96 3.02 -12.79
C GLY A 145 4.06 1.78 -12.85
N ARG A 146 3.91 1.07 -11.73
CA ARG A 146 3.04 -0.11 -11.59
C ARG A 146 2.36 -0.13 -10.20
N PRO A 147 1.21 -0.80 -10.04
CA PRO A 147 0.59 -0.95 -8.72
C PRO A 147 1.51 -1.65 -7.72
N LEU A 148 1.32 -1.34 -6.44
CA LEU A 148 1.75 -2.21 -5.33
C LEU A 148 0.99 -3.53 -5.42
N VAL A 149 1.72 -4.63 -5.56
CA VAL A 149 1.14 -5.97 -5.62
C VAL A 149 1.28 -6.64 -4.27
N THR A 150 0.13 -6.87 -3.63
CA THR A 150 0.03 -7.65 -2.40
C THR A 150 -0.50 -9.04 -2.72
N TYR A 151 0.30 -10.09 -2.49
CA TYR A 151 -0.19 -11.46 -2.57
C TYR A 151 -0.78 -11.89 -1.24
N LYS A 152 -2.07 -12.21 -1.25
CA LYS A 152 -2.80 -12.76 -0.11
C LYS A 152 -3.07 -14.23 -0.33
N ALA A 153 -2.66 -15.06 0.63
CA ALA A 153 -2.96 -16.48 0.65
C ALA A 153 -3.48 -16.92 2.02
N ALA A 154 -4.35 -17.94 2.02
CA ALA A 154 -4.67 -18.71 3.23
C ALA A 154 -4.01 -20.07 3.10
N MET A 155 -3.26 -20.47 4.11
CA MET A 155 -2.50 -21.72 4.13
C MET A 155 -2.61 -22.42 5.47
N THR A 156 -2.34 -23.72 5.48
CA THR A 156 -2.11 -24.49 6.70
C THR A 156 -0.73 -24.20 7.29
N LEU A 157 -0.46 -24.69 8.50
CA LEU A 157 0.80 -24.47 9.21
C LEU A 157 2.02 -25.04 8.46
N ASP A 158 1.81 -26.08 7.66
CA ASP A 158 2.78 -26.69 6.75
C ASP A 158 2.75 -26.12 5.32
N GLY A 159 2.08 -24.98 5.10
CA GLY A 159 2.18 -24.20 3.87
C GLY A 159 1.36 -24.71 2.68
N ARG A 160 0.26 -25.43 2.91
CA ARG A 160 -0.63 -25.95 1.86
C ARG A 160 -1.86 -25.06 1.68
N LEU A 161 -2.25 -24.83 0.41
CA LEU A 161 -3.40 -23.98 0.07
C LEU A 161 -4.73 -24.74 0.04
N ALA A 162 -4.69 -26.05 -0.19
CA ALA A 162 -5.85 -26.92 -0.28
C ALA A 162 -5.45 -28.35 0.08
N ALA A 163 -6.43 -29.20 0.40
CA ALA A 163 -6.20 -30.64 0.51
C ALA A 163 -5.82 -31.24 -0.86
N ALA A 164 -5.23 -32.43 -0.87
CA ALA A 164 -4.86 -33.15 -2.09
C ALA A 164 -6.05 -33.37 -3.07
N GLY A 165 -7.25 -33.56 -2.54
CA GLY A 165 -8.49 -33.65 -3.31
C GLY A 165 -9.02 -32.32 -3.86
N GLY A 166 -8.31 -31.21 -3.62
CA GLY A 166 -8.67 -29.87 -4.09
C GLY A 166 -9.63 -29.09 -3.17
N ASP A 167 -10.07 -29.66 -2.04
CA ASP A 167 -10.92 -28.91 -1.10
C ASP A 167 -10.09 -27.83 -0.39
N ALA A 168 -10.39 -26.58 -0.70
CA ALA A 168 -9.79 -25.38 -0.14
C ALA A 168 -10.76 -24.60 0.75
N ARG A 169 -11.96 -25.12 1.01
CA ARG A 169 -12.98 -24.38 1.75
C ARG A 169 -12.59 -24.28 3.22
N TRP A 170 -12.67 -23.06 3.74
CA TRP A 170 -12.48 -22.75 5.16
C TRP A 170 -11.09 -23.15 5.70
N VAL A 171 -10.03 -22.96 4.89
CA VAL A 171 -8.66 -22.98 5.43
C VAL A 171 -8.57 -21.96 6.56
N SER A 172 -8.94 -20.69 6.28
CA SER A 172 -9.06 -19.62 7.29
C SER A 172 -10.46 -19.51 7.91
N GLY A 173 -10.50 -19.14 9.19
CA GLY A 173 -11.70 -18.89 9.99
C GLY A 173 -12.51 -17.65 9.57
N GLU A 174 -13.62 -17.39 10.27
CA GLU A 174 -14.56 -16.31 9.94
C GLU A 174 -13.95 -14.92 10.04
N ALA A 175 -13.20 -14.68 11.11
CA ALA A 175 -12.46 -13.43 11.29
C ALA A 175 -11.48 -13.20 10.12
N GLY A 176 -10.76 -14.25 9.67
CA GLY A 176 -9.89 -14.18 8.51
C GLY A 176 -10.62 -13.82 7.21
N ARG A 177 -11.81 -14.41 6.97
CA ARG A 177 -12.62 -14.06 5.78
C ARG A 177 -13.14 -12.63 5.82
N ARG A 178 -13.56 -12.13 6.99
CA ARG A 178 -13.94 -10.71 7.15
C ARG A 178 -12.76 -9.79 6.84
N ARG A 179 -11.57 -10.12 7.35
CA ARG A 179 -10.32 -9.39 7.05
C ARG A 179 -10.01 -9.35 5.55
N VAL A 180 -10.21 -10.47 4.83
CA VAL A 180 -10.07 -10.49 3.36
C VAL A 180 -11.03 -9.51 2.68
N HIS A 181 -12.27 -9.39 3.16
CA HIS A 181 -13.20 -8.41 2.61
C HIS A 181 -12.77 -6.96 2.85
N GLU A 182 -12.19 -6.65 4.01
CA GLU A 182 -11.58 -5.34 4.29
C GLU A 182 -10.39 -5.06 3.36
N LEU A 183 -9.53 -6.06 3.13
CA LEU A 183 -8.42 -5.97 2.18
C LEU A 183 -8.91 -5.70 0.75
N ARG A 184 -9.99 -6.35 0.32
CA ARG A 184 -10.62 -6.09 -0.98
C ARG A 184 -11.19 -4.67 -1.06
N ALA A 185 -11.86 -4.19 -0.02
CA ALA A 185 -12.38 -2.82 0.03
C ALA A 185 -11.27 -1.76 0.02
N ALA A 186 -10.08 -2.11 0.51
CA ALA A 186 -8.90 -1.25 0.53
C ALA A 186 -8.07 -1.29 -0.77
N ALA A 187 -8.23 -2.31 -1.61
CA ALA A 187 -7.52 -2.44 -2.88
C ALA A 187 -8.23 -1.68 -4.01
N ASP A 188 -7.47 -1.18 -4.99
CA ASP A 188 -8.07 -0.63 -6.21
C ASP A 188 -8.52 -1.74 -7.17
N ALA A 189 -7.77 -2.85 -7.17
CA ALA A 189 -8.10 -4.04 -7.93
C ALA A 189 -7.82 -5.32 -7.14
N VAL A 190 -8.61 -6.35 -7.40
CA VAL A 190 -8.44 -7.73 -6.90
C VAL A 190 -8.26 -8.65 -8.10
N ALA A 191 -7.26 -9.51 -8.06
CA ALA A 191 -6.92 -10.37 -9.19
C ALA A 191 -6.81 -11.85 -8.82
N VAL A 192 -7.24 -12.70 -9.75
CA VAL A 192 -6.98 -14.14 -9.73
C VAL A 192 -6.51 -14.63 -11.10
N GLY A 193 -6.04 -15.87 -11.17
CA GLY A 193 -5.74 -16.52 -12.45
C GLY A 193 -6.98 -17.14 -13.07
N LEU A 194 -7.01 -17.28 -14.39
CA LEU A 194 -8.13 -17.88 -15.12
C LEU A 194 -8.42 -19.33 -14.68
N GLY A 195 -7.43 -20.05 -14.15
CA GLY A 195 -7.64 -21.36 -13.50
C GLY A 195 -8.55 -21.27 -12.27
N THR A 196 -8.34 -20.28 -11.40
CA THR A 196 -9.21 -20.00 -10.24
C THR A 196 -10.60 -19.58 -10.71
N VAL A 197 -10.71 -18.76 -11.76
CA VAL A 197 -12.02 -18.36 -12.31
C VAL A 197 -12.83 -19.58 -12.74
N ARG A 198 -12.19 -20.53 -13.43
CA ARG A 198 -12.85 -21.74 -13.93
C ARG A 198 -13.18 -22.74 -12.82
N ALA A 199 -12.39 -22.79 -11.76
CA ALA A 199 -12.61 -23.70 -10.64
C ALA A 199 -13.69 -23.20 -9.67
N ASP A 200 -13.67 -21.90 -9.37
CA ASP A 200 -14.38 -21.35 -8.20
C ASP A 200 -15.47 -20.33 -8.53
N ASP A 201 -15.56 -19.86 -9.79
CA ASP A 201 -16.43 -18.76 -10.23
C ASP A 201 -16.51 -17.57 -9.22
N PRO A 202 -15.36 -16.97 -8.89
CA PRO A 202 -15.29 -16.04 -7.78
C PRO A 202 -15.85 -14.66 -8.16
N ARG A 203 -16.70 -14.12 -7.29
CA ARG A 203 -17.22 -12.75 -7.45
C ARG A 203 -16.19 -11.64 -7.22
N LEU A 204 -15.13 -11.93 -6.44
CA LEU A 204 -14.06 -11.00 -6.02
C LEU A 204 -14.51 -9.65 -5.40
N THR A 205 -15.76 -9.55 -4.96
CA THR A 205 -16.29 -8.36 -4.29
C THR A 205 -15.87 -8.27 -2.82
N ALA A 206 -15.82 -7.04 -2.31
CA ALA A 206 -15.87 -6.74 -0.88
C ALA A 206 -17.33 -6.82 -0.39
N ARG A 207 -17.58 -7.55 0.69
CA ARG A 207 -18.94 -7.84 1.20
C ARG A 207 -18.94 -7.74 2.70
N ASP A 208 -20.07 -7.33 3.26
CA ASP A 208 -20.28 -7.20 4.71
C ASP A 208 -19.25 -6.29 5.40
N VAL A 209 -18.69 -5.35 4.63
CA VAL A 209 -17.72 -4.33 5.05
C VAL A 209 -18.01 -3.03 4.29
N GLU A 210 -17.56 -1.91 4.85
CA GLU A 210 -17.67 -0.62 4.17
C GLU A 210 -16.76 -0.56 2.94
N THR A 211 -17.29 0.03 1.87
CA THR A 211 -16.57 0.26 0.61
C THR A 211 -16.65 1.75 0.26
N PRO A 212 -15.96 2.62 1.04
CA PRO A 212 -16.07 4.08 0.87
C PRO A 212 -15.63 4.56 -0.51
N ARG A 213 -14.85 3.76 -1.24
CA ARG A 213 -14.36 4.00 -2.60
C ARG A 213 -15.07 3.16 -3.67
N GLY A 214 -16.16 2.48 -3.30
CA GLY A 214 -16.83 1.50 -4.16
C GLY A 214 -16.14 0.13 -4.17
N GLN A 215 -16.62 -0.75 -5.05
CA GLN A 215 -16.04 -2.08 -5.24
C GLN A 215 -14.70 -2.00 -5.98
N PRO A 216 -13.72 -2.87 -5.66
CA PRO A 216 -12.48 -2.94 -6.43
C PRO A 216 -12.77 -3.41 -7.86
N ARG A 217 -11.88 -3.06 -8.80
CA ARG A 217 -11.84 -3.74 -10.10
C ARG A 217 -11.54 -5.23 -9.90
N ARG A 218 -12.17 -6.08 -10.70
CA ARG A 218 -12.13 -7.54 -10.51
C ARG A 218 -11.49 -8.17 -11.72
N LEU A 219 -10.25 -8.60 -11.60
CA LEU A 219 -9.39 -8.93 -12.72
C LEU A 219 -9.12 -10.45 -12.79
N ALA A 220 -9.06 -10.97 -14.00
CA ALA A 220 -8.71 -12.34 -14.29
C ALA A 220 -7.49 -12.39 -15.22
N PHE A 221 -6.35 -12.81 -14.71
CA PHE A 221 -5.12 -12.95 -15.51
C PHE A 221 -5.11 -14.29 -16.24
N GLY A 222 -4.87 -14.27 -17.55
CA GLY A 222 -4.66 -15.49 -18.34
C GLY A 222 -4.85 -15.32 -19.83
N GLY A 223 -4.73 -16.46 -20.53
CA GLY A 223 -5.03 -16.57 -21.96
C GLY A 223 -6.35 -17.30 -22.20
N GLY A 224 -7.18 -16.75 -23.08
CA GLY A 224 -8.46 -17.32 -23.48
C GLY A 224 -9.69 -16.61 -22.87
N PRO A 225 -10.90 -17.00 -23.28
CA PRO A 225 -12.12 -16.33 -22.85
C PRO A 225 -12.43 -16.65 -21.38
N LEU A 226 -13.12 -15.70 -20.74
CA LEU A 226 -13.77 -15.93 -19.47
C LEU A 226 -14.94 -16.92 -19.63
N PRO A 227 -15.28 -17.69 -18.58
CA PRO A 227 -16.52 -18.47 -18.55
C PRO A 227 -17.74 -17.58 -18.81
N GLU A 228 -18.76 -18.14 -19.45
CA GLU A 228 -20.03 -17.45 -19.67
C GLU A 228 -20.63 -17.00 -18.33
N GLY A 229 -21.12 -15.75 -18.29
CA GLY A 229 -21.68 -15.15 -17.07
C GLY A 229 -20.65 -14.54 -16.11
N SER A 230 -19.34 -14.70 -16.35
CA SER A 230 -18.33 -14.05 -15.52
C SER A 230 -18.36 -12.53 -15.68
N GLU A 231 -18.41 -11.82 -14.55
CA GLU A 231 -18.35 -10.34 -14.52
C GLU A 231 -16.93 -9.79 -14.34
N LEU A 232 -15.92 -10.64 -14.47
CA LEU A 232 -14.51 -10.26 -14.31
C LEU A 232 -13.98 -9.58 -15.58
N GLU A 233 -12.96 -8.75 -15.41
CA GLU A 233 -12.22 -8.14 -16.50
C GLU A 233 -11.03 -9.04 -16.87
N LEU A 234 -10.95 -9.47 -18.13
CA LEU A 234 -9.85 -10.29 -18.61
C LEU A 234 -8.60 -9.44 -18.80
N VAL A 235 -7.52 -9.82 -18.13
CA VAL A 235 -6.19 -9.23 -18.29
C VAL A 235 -5.28 -10.24 -18.98
N SER A 236 -4.90 -9.91 -20.21
CA SER A 236 -4.03 -10.73 -21.07
C SER A 236 -2.73 -10.02 -21.40
N GLY A 237 -1.73 -10.80 -21.87
CA GLY A 237 -0.39 -10.31 -22.18
C GLY A 237 0.63 -10.60 -21.08
N GLY A 238 1.79 -9.95 -21.17
CA GLY A 238 2.85 -10.04 -20.15
C GLY A 238 2.44 -9.34 -18.85
N LEU A 239 2.87 -9.88 -17.69
CA LEU A 239 2.48 -9.35 -16.38
C LEU A 239 2.96 -7.91 -16.15
N GLU A 240 4.21 -7.60 -16.51
CA GLU A 240 4.77 -6.24 -16.38
C GLU A 240 3.98 -5.22 -17.21
N GLU A 241 3.73 -5.53 -18.49
CA GLU A 241 2.94 -4.66 -19.38
C GLU A 241 1.53 -4.46 -18.85
N ALA A 242 0.87 -5.54 -18.41
CA ALA A 242 -0.46 -5.48 -17.83
C ALA A 242 -0.50 -4.59 -16.59
N LEU A 243 0.47 -4.72 -15.68
CA LEU A 243 0.59 -3.87 -14.50
C LEU A 243 0.84 -2.40 -14.88
N GLY A 244 1.67 -2.13 -15.89
CA GLY A 244 1.89 -0.78 -16.42
C GLY A 244 0.62 -0.14 -16.99
N ARG A 245 -0.19 -0.91 -17.74
CA ARG A 245 -1.50 -0.44 -18.22
C ARG A 245 -2.45 -0.11 -17.08
N LEU A 246 -2.57 -1.01 -16.09
CA LEU A 246 -3.39 -0.78 -14.90
C LEU A 246 -2.95 0.48 -14.13
N ALA A 247 -1.64 0.70 -13.98
CA ALA A 247 -1.13 1.93 -13.37
C ALA A 247 -1.48 3.19 -14.17
N GLY A 248 -1.41 3.13 -15.51
CA GLY A 248 -1.85 4.23 -16.38
C GLY A 248 -3.34 4.54 -16.28
N GLU A 249 -4.15 3.55 -15.90
CA GLU A 249 -5.59 3.66 -15.60
C GLU A 249 -5.87 4.11 -14.15
N GLY A 250 -4.83 4.44 -13.37
CA GLY A 250 -4.96 4.94 -12.01
C GLY A 250 -5.02 3.87 -10.91
N VAL A 251 -4.79 2.59 -11.23
CA VAL A 251 -4.68 1.52 -10.23
C VAL A 251 -3.35 1.64 -9.50
N GLN A 252 -3.37 1.93 -8.20
CA GLN A 252 -2.16 2.04 -7.37
C GLN A 252 -1.94 0.80 -6.51
N SER A 253 -2.99 0.03 -6.20
CA SER A 253 -2.86 -1.23 -5.47
C SER A 253 -3.61 -2.40 -6.11
N LEU A 254 -2.94 -3.56 -6.17
CA LEU A 254 -3.46 -4.82 -6.64
C LEU A 254 -3.38 -5.88 -5.54
N LEU A 255 -4.53 -6.40 -5.10
CA LEU A 255 -4.62 -7.55 -4.23
C LEU A 255 -4.67 -8.83 -5.08
N LEU A 256 -3.58 -9.57 -5.11
CA LEU A 256 -3.49 -10.86 -5.77
C LEU A 256 -4.03 -11.96 -4.84
N GLU A 257 -5.13 -12.59 -5.22
CA GLU A 257 -5.69 -13.79 -4.59
C GLU A 257 -5.55 -15.02 -5.51
N GLY A 258 -4.63 -14.95 -6.47
CA GLY A 258 -4.45 -15.96 -7.51
C GLY A 258 -3.93 -17.28 -6.97
N GLY A 259 -4.35 -18.38 -7.61
CA GLY A 259 -3.81 -19.70 -7.34
C GLY A 259 -2.30 -19.80 -7.57
N PRO A 260 -1.68 -20.92 -7.17
CA PRO A 260 -0.22 -21.02 -7.01
C PRO A 260 0.55 -20.83 -8.32
N THR A 261 -0.06 -21.13 -9.48
CA THR A 261 0.55 -20.89 -10.79
C THR A 261 0.73 -19.40 -11.08
N LEU A 262 -0.31 -18.58 -10.87
CA LEU A 262 -0.24 -17.14 -11.11
C LEU A 262 0.68 -16.47 -10.08
N ALA A 263 0.48 -16.80 -8.80
CA ALA A 263 1.33 -16.29 -7.73
C ALA A 263 2.81 -16.62 -7.97
N GLY A 264 3.12 -17.85 -8.41
CA GLY A 264 4.48 -18.25 -8.75
C GLY A 264 5.06 -17.48 -9.94
N ALA A 265 4.24 -17.11 -10.94
CA ALA A 265 4.68 -16.28 -12.06
C ALA A 265 5.02 -14.85 -11.62
N PHE A 266 4.18 -14.23 -10.78
CA PHE A 266 4.44 -12.92 -10.19
C PHE A 266 5.71 -12.94 -9.32
N LEU A 267 5.88 -13.97 -8.48
CA LEU A 267 7.05 -14.10 -7.61
C LEU A 267 8.35 -14.19 -8.43
N ARG A 268 8.40 -15.06 -9.46
CA ARG A 268 9.60 -15.23 -10.29
C ARG A 268 9.98 -14.00 -11.10
N GLN A 269 9.02 -13.14 -11.41
CA GLN A 269 9.27 -11.86 -12.10
C GLN A 269 9.56 -10.71 -11.13
N GLY A 270 9.61 -10.96 -9.80
CA GLY A 270 9.87 -9.91 -8.82
C GLY A 270 8.73 -8.88 -8.72
N LEU A 271 7.50 -9.31 -9.04
CA LEU A 271 6.32 -8.45 -9.11
C LEU A 271 5.42 -8.55 -7.87
N ILE A 272 5.84 -9.25 -6.81
CA ILE A 272 5.15 -9.23 -5.51
C ILE A 272 5.96 -8.33 -4.59
N ASP A 273 5.31 -7.30 -4.04
CA ASP A 273 5.94 -6.38 -3.08
C ASP A 273 5.69 -6.82 -1.64
N LYS A 274 4.47 -7.31 -1.38
CA LYS A 274 3.96 -7.60 -0.05
C LYS A 274 3.25 -8.96 0.00
N LEU A 275 3.44 -9.66 1.10
CA LEU A 275 2.78 -10.92 1.43
C LEU A 275 1.85 -10.71 2.62
N LEU A 276 0.61 -11.20 2.49
CA LEU A 276 -0.35 -11.33 3.58
C LEU A 276 -0.75 -12.81 3.68
N LEU A 277 -0.14 -13.54 4.61
CA LEU A 277 -0.33 -14.98 4.75
C LEU A 277 -1.19 -15.27 5.97
N PHE A 278 -2.41 -15.75 5.74
CA PHE A 278 -3.28 -16.30 6.78
C PHE A 278 -2.87 -17.75 7.03
N VAL A 279 -2.34 -18.05 8.22
CA VAL A 279 -1.84 -19.36 8.63
C VAL A 279 -2.80 -19.98 9.62
N ALA A 280 -3.50 -21.02 9.18
CA ALA A 280 -4.41 -21.79 10.01
C ALA A 280 -3.65 -22.86 10.81
N PRO A 281 -4.07 -23.18 12.06
CA PRO A 281 -3.46 -24.20 12.91
C PRO A 281 -3.85 -25.62 12.47
N LYS A 282 -3.62 -25.94 11.19
CA LYS A 282 -3.95 -27.20 10.53
C LYS A 282 -2.70 -27.75 9.84
N LEU A 283 -2.66 -29.07 9.63
CA LEU A 283 -1.62 -29.74 8.84
C LEU A 283 -2.32 -30.60 7.78
N ILE A 284 -1.83 -30.54 6.53
CA ILE A 284 -2.33 -31.39 5.44
C ILE A 284 -1.34 -32.51 5.10
N GLY A 285 -0.04 -32.21 5.13
CA GLY A 285 1.01 -33.12 4.70
C GLY A 285 1.05 -33.32 3.18
N GLY A 286 1.63 -34.45 2.76
CA GLY A 286 1.70 -34.86 1.36
C GLY A 286 2.63 -34.00 0.48
N ASP A 287 2.93 -34.50 -0.71
CA ASP A 287 3.60 -33.79 -1.80
C ASP A 287 2.66 -33.50 -2.99
N ASP A 288 1.39 -33.90 -2.86
CA ASP A 288 0.30 -33.75 -3.83
C ASP A 288 -0.63 -32.55 -3.53
N ALA A 289 -0.51 -31.94 -2.35
CA ALA A 289 -1.24 -30.74 -1.98
C ALA A 289 -0.63 -29.47 -2.60
N PRO A 290 -1.45 -28.55 -3.15
CA PRO A 290 -0.94 -27.35 -3.82
C PRO A 290 -0.05 -26.48 -2.91
N PRO A 291 1.18 -26.14 -3.34
CA PRO A 291 2.08 -25.25 -2.58
C PRO A 291 1.61 -23.80 -2.66
N LEU A 292 2.23 -22.91 -1.87
CA LEU A 292 1.98 -21.46 -1.94
C LEU A 292 2.32 -20.84 -3.31
N PHE A 293 3.41 -21.33 -3.93
CA PHE A 293 3.88 -20.89 -5.24
C PHE A 293 4.22 -22.12 -6.10
N ALA A 294 3.69 -22.19 -7.31
CA ALA A 294 3.99 -23.26 -8.26
C ALA A 294 5.04 -22.83 -9.30
N GLY A 295 5.78 -23.82 -9.80
CA GLY A 295 6.86 -23.66 -10.79
C GLY A 295 8.25 -23.81 -10.15
N PRO A 296 9.31 -23.52 -10.92
CA PRO A 296 10.67 -23.72 -10.45
C PRO A 296 11.00 -22.80 -9.28
N GLY A 297 11.59 -23.37 -8.23
CA GLY A 297 12.10 -22.65 -7.05
C GLY A 297 13.60 -22.38 -7.12
N ALA A 298 14.12 -21.73 -6.08
CA ALA A 298 15.55 -21.49 -5.88
C ALA A 298 16.32 -22.83 -5.82
N ARG A 299 17.50 -22.90 -6.45
CA ARG A 299 18.35 -24.11 -6.44
C ARG A 299 19.26 -24.17 -5.22
N SER A 300 19.40 -23.06 -4.51
CA SER A 300 20.18 -22.93 -3.29
C SER A 300 19.55 -21.88 -2.37
N LEU A 301 19.90 -21.89 -1.08
CA LEU A 301 19.44 -20.86 -0.14
C LEU A 301 19.95 -19.45 -0.48
N ALA A 302 21.08 -19.34 -1.19
CA ALA A 302 21.60 -18.05 -1.65
C ALA A 302 20.73 -17.42 -2.77
N GLU A 303 19.97 -18.24 -3.50
CA GLU A 303 19.00 -17.80 -4.50
C GLU A 303 17.60 -17.54 -3.90
N ALA A 304 17.42 -17.77 -2.60
CA ALA A 304 16.14 -17.53 -1.95
C ALA A 304 15.82 -16.03 -1.93
N ILE A 305 14.56 -15.69 -2.21
CA ILE A 305 14.08 -14.31 -2.15
C ILE A 305 13.99 -13.91 -0.67
N PRO A 306 14.73 -12.89 -0.21
CA PRO A 306 14.63 -12.42 1.17
C PRO A 306 13.26 -11.77 1.42
N ALA A 307 12.75 -11.95 2.63
CA ALA A 307 11.52 -11.32 3.09
C ALA A 307 11.75 -10.65 4.45
N THR A 308 11.31 -9.41 4.59
CA THR A 308 11.32 -8.68 5.87
C THR A 308 9.97 -8.89 6.55
N LEU A 309 9.96 -9.64 7.65
CA LEU A 309 8.76 -9.81 8.48
C LEU A 309 8.43 -8.48 9.17
N ALA A 310 7.24 -7.95 8.87
CA ALA A 310 6.82 -6.64 9.34
C ALA A 310 5.81 -6.69 10.49
N ASP A 311 4.96 -7.72 10.52
CA ASP A 311 3.94 -7.88 11.56
C ASP A 311 3.45 -9.33 11.66
N VAL A 312 2.97 -9.70 12.85
CA VAL A 312 2.32 -10.98 13.16
C VAL A 312 1.10 -10.70 14.04
N GLU A 313 -0.09 -10.91 13.49
CA GLU A 313 -1.36 -10.68 14.18
C GLU A 313 -2.10 -12.01 14.39
N GLN A 314 -2.73 -12.20 15.55
CA GLN A 314 -3.67 -13.30 15.75
C GLN A 314 -5.09 -12.89 15.32
N ILE A 315 -5.69 -13.65 14.40
CA ILE A 315 -7.03 -13.39 13.87
C ILE A 315 -7.93 -14.60 14.12
N GLY A 316 -8.64 -14.58 15.25
CA GLY A 316 -9.36 -15.75 15.74
C GLY A 316 -8.38 -16.88 16.07
N GLU A 317 -8.51 -18.01 15.38
CA GLU A 317 -7.61 -19.17 15.53
C GLU A 317 -6.41 -19.12 14.55
N ASP A 318 -6.45 -18.23 13.56
CA ASP A 318 -5.40 -18.11 12.54
C ASP A 318 -4.36 -17.06 12.94
N LEU A 319 -3.18 -17.11 12.30
CA LEU A 319 -2.21 -16.01 12.30
C LEU A 319 -2.24 -15.28 10.97
N LEU A 320 -2.09 -13.95 10.97
CA LEU A 320 -1.80 -13.16 9.78
C LEU A 320 -0.35 -12.70 9.83
N LEU A 321 0.46 -13.20 8.91
CA LEU A 321 1.83 -12.75 8.69
C LEU A 321 1.86 -11.67 7.62
N THR A 322 2.46 -10.52 7.95
CA THR A 322 2.75 -9.46 6.97
C THR A 322 4.25 -9.43 6.71
N ALA A 323 4.65 -9.60 5.45
CA ALA A 323 6.06 -9.50 5.05
C ALA A 323 6.24 -8.71 3.76
N TYR A 324 7.37 -8.03 3.63
CA TYR A 324 7.75 -7.31 2.40
C TYR A 324 8.88 -8.02 1.68
N LEU A 325 8.73 -8.19 0.37
CA LEU A 325 9.80 -8.61 -0.54
C LEU A 325 10.50 -7.41 -1.17
N ARG A 326 9.84 -6.26 -1.15
CA ARG A 326 10.37 -4.95 -1.48
C ARG A 326 9.85 -3.96 -0.43
N GLU A 327 10.74 -3.24 0.22
CA GLU A 327 10.33 -2.22 1.17
C GLU A 327 9.59 -1.07 0.47
N PRO A 328 8.49 -0.58 1.06
CA PRO A 328 7.72 0.54 0.54
C PRO A 328 8.42 1.89 0.71
#